data_AF-A0A966FC46-F1
#
_entry.id   AF-A0A966FC46-F1
#
_cell.length_a   1.000
_cell.length_b   1.000
_cell.length_c   1.000
_cell.angle_alpha   90.00
_cell.angle_beta   90.00
_cell.angle_gamma   90.00
#
_symmetry.space_group_name_H-M   'P 1'
#
loop_
_entity.id
_entity.type
_entity.pdbx_description
1 polymer ?
#
loop_
_entity_poly.entity_id
_entity_poly.type
_entity_poly.pdbx_seq_one_letter_code
_entity_poly.pdbx_strand_id
1 'polypeptide(L)'
;DPSEWKPARGEAADPAQVMGAFSDTLQPFAAYIPVWTRDGTLMLSSAGANRTKTFRLTEDGLQVRYDSQTALTTRIPIAVDPWQRFRAGWAADVRASLTPVSWGWGLVNGIRLEVRTDAPFTAQGFTVSIPFLSRSENPNLGYPSGHFCPFPLSIMEIHANGSFIVEIVLSK
;
A
#
# COMPACT_ATOMS: atom_id res chain seq x y z
N ASP A 1 -0.11 21.56 -0.90
CA ASP A 1 -0.05 22.93 -0.34
C ASP A 1 -1.38 23.19 0.39
N PRO A 2 -1.42 23.74 1.62
CA PRO A 2 -2.68 24.05 2.30
C PRO A 2 -3.63 24.94 1.49
N SER A 3 -3.11 25.72 0.53
CA SER A 3 -3.92 26.52 -0.41
C SER A 3 -4.75 25.67 -1.39
N GLU A 4 -4.36 24.42 -1.61
CA GLU A 4 -5.04 23.46 -2.49
C GLU A 4 -6.13 22.67 -1.76
N TRP A 5 -6.21 22.81 -0.44
CA TRP A 5 -7.15 22.07 0.37
C TRP A 5 -8.60 22.49 0.10
N LYS A 6 -9.49 21.51 0.06
CA LYS A 6 -10.93 21.71 -0.19
C LYS A 6 -11.73 21.16 0.99
N PRO A 7 -11.82 21.89 2.13
CA PRO A 7 -12.39 21.37 3.38
C PRO A 7 -13.79 20.77 3.23
N ALA A 8 -14.59 21.29 2.31
CA ALA A 8 -15.94 20.79 2.01
C ALA A 8 -15.98 19.36 1.46
N ARG A 9 -14.84 18.75 1.11
CA ARG A 9 -14.75 17.41 0.51
C ARG A 9 -14.41 16.30 1.52
N GLY A 10 -14.40 16.58 2.83
CA GLY A 10 -14.11 15.58 3.87
C GLY A 10 -12.72 14.98 3.71
N GLU A 11 -12.60 13.65 3.66
CA GLU A 11 -11.33 12.96 3.40
C GLU A 11 -10.71 13.30 2.03
N ALA A 12 -11.48 13.85 1.09
CA ALA A 12 -10.95 14.33 -0.18
C ALA A 12 -10.50 15.81 -0.12
N ALA A 13 -10.37 16.38 1.09
CA ALA A 13 -9.96 17.76 1.29
C ALA A 13 -8.47 17.98 1.01
N ASP A 14 -7.60 17.06 1.42
CA ASP A 14 -6.15 17.13 1.18
C ASP A 14 -5.75 16.24 0.00
N PRO A 15 -5.26 16.81 -1.12
CA PRO A 15 -4.76 16.04 -2.25
C PRO A 15 -3.58 15.11 -1.90
N ALA A 16 -2.84 15.41 -0.82
CA ALA A 16 -1.72 14.60 -0.35
C ALA A 16 -2.15 13.43 0.56
N GLN A 17 -3.45 13.27 0.82
CA GLN A 17 -3.94 12.20 1.68
C GLN A 17 -3.56 10.82 1.10
N VAL A 18 -2.81 10.05 1.89
CA VAL A 18 -2.51 8.65 1.59
C VAL A 18 -3.77 7.85 1.89
N MET A 19 -4.51 7.50 0.84
CA MET A 19 -5.68 6.65 0.97
C MET A 19 -5.29 5.28 1.50
N GLY A 20 -6.19 4.67 2.28
CA GLY A 20 -5.97 3.33 2.84
C GLY A 20 -5.77 2.26 1.77
N ALA A 21 -5.37 1.07 2.24
CA ALA A 21 -5.15 -0.09 1.37
C ALA A 21 -6.38 -0.40 0.52
N PHE A 22 -6.10 -0.87 -0.70
CA PHE A 22 -7.10 -1.29 -1.67
C PHE A 22 -8.01 -0.17 -2.17
N SER A 23 -7.64 1.10 -1.98
CA SER A 23 -8.24 2.22 -2.70
C SER A 23 -7.79 2.25 -4.17
N ASP A 24 -8.65 2.77 -5.05
CA ASP A 24 -8.30 2.96 -6.46
C ASP A 24 -7.76 4.36 -6.66
N THR A 25 -6.55 4.51 -7.18
CA THR A 25 -5.90 5.83 -7.26
C THR A 25 -6.62 6.81 -8.19
N LEU A 26 -7.30 6.30 -9.23
CA LEU A 26 -8.08 7.12 -10.17
C LEU A 26 -9.41 7.59 -9.60
N GLN A 27 -10.01 6.83 -8.68
CA GLN A 27 -11.31 7.13 -8.07
C GLN A 27 -11.29 6.74 -6.58
N PRO A 28 -10.47 7.43 -5.76
CA PRO A 28 -10.21 7.03 -4.38
C PRO A 28 -11.44 7.05 -3.47
N PHE A 29 -12.46 7.82 -3.86
CA PHE A 29 -13.72 7.97 -3.13
C PHE A 29 -14.91 7.31 -3.86
N ALA A 30 -14.65 6.41 -4.81
CA ALA A 30 -15.71 5.65 -5.46
C ALA A 30 -16.49 4.82 -4.42
N ALA A 31 -17.82 4.90 -4.49
CA ALA A 31 -18.67 4.06 -3.65
C ALA A 31 -18.61 2.61 -4.13
N TYR A 32 -18.53 1.70 -3.16
CA TYR A 32 -18.59 0.26 -3.37
C TYR A 32 -19.80 -0.33 -2.64
N ILE A 33 -20.46 -1.28 -3.27
CA ILE A 33 -21.56 -2.05 -2.69
C ILE A 33 -20.99 -3.34 -2.09
N PRO A 34 -21.03 -3.53 -0.76
CA PRO A 34 -20.53 -4.73 -0.12
C PRO A 34 -21.55 -5.87 -0.14
N VAL A 35 -21.07 -7.09 -0.39
CA VAL A 35 -21.84 -8.33 -0.29
C VAL A 35 -20.99 -9.39 0.42
N TRP A 36 -21.51 -9.97 1.50
CA TRP A 36 -20.92 -11.14 2.14
C TRP A 36 -21.38 -12.42 1.46
N THR A 37 -20.46 -13.30 1.13
CA THR A 37 -20.74 -14.61 0.55
C THR A 37 -20.82 -15.69 1.62
N ARG A 38 -21.48 -16.82 1.32
CA ARG A 38 -21.67 -17.92 2.29
C ARG A 38 -20.36 -18.60 2.72
N ASP A 39 -19.33 -18.52 1.90
CA ASP A 39 -17.98 -19.05 2.15
C ASP A 39 -17.09 -18.06 2.91
N GLY A 40 -17.63 -16.96 3.43
CA GLY A 40 -16.92 -16.03 4.31
C GLY A 40 -16.05 -15.00 3.59
N THR A 41 -16.27 -14.77 2.29
CA THR A 41 -15.58 -13.71 1.55
C THR A 41 -16.41 -12.42 1.55
N LEU A 42 -15.72 -11.28 1.53
CA LEU A 42 -16.34 -9.97 1.30
C LEU A 42 -16.11 -9.57 -0.15
N MET A 43 -17.20 -9.33 -0.88
CA MET A 43 -17.16 -8.83 -2.24
C MET A 43 -17.58 -7.36 -2.27
N LEU A 44 -16.76 -6.49 -2.84
CA LEU A 44 -17.05 -5.07 -3.06
C LEU A 44 -17.19 -4.83 -4.57
N SER A 45 -18.34 -4.36 -5.03
CA SER A 45 -18.56 -4.01 -6.44
C SER A 45 -18.74 -2.51 -6.64
N SER A 46 -18.08 -1.93 -7.65
CA SER A 46 -18.26 -0.54 -8.05
C SER A 46 -19.66 -0.29 -8.62
N ALA A 47 -20.09 0.97 -8.67
CA ALA A 47 -21.30 1.35 -9.41
C ALA A 47 -21.20 0.90 -10.88
N GLY A 48 -22.17 0.09 -11.34
CA GLY A 48 -22.16 -0.51 -12.68
C GLY A 48 -21.35 -1.81 -12.82
N ALA A 49 -20.81 -2.36 -11.72
CA ALA A 49 -20.16 -3.67 -11.65
C ALA A 49 -18.98 -3.89 -12.64
N ASN A 50 -18.32 -2.81 -13.09
CA ASN A 50 -17.15 -2.90 -13.96
C ASN A 50 -15.85 -3.24 -13.20
N ARG A 51 -15.91 -3.23 -11.87
CA ARG A 51 -14.82 -3.61 -10.98
C ARG A 51 -15.37 -4.29 -9.73
N THR A 52 -14.74 -5.40 -9.37
CA THR A 52 -15.04 -6.13 -8.14
C THR A 52 -13.76 -6.41 -7.38
N LYS A 53 -13.81 -6.32 -6.06
CA LYS A 53 -12.74 -6.71 -5.14
C LYS A 53 -13.28 -7.79 -4.23
N THR A 54 -12.66 -8.96 -4.20
CA THR A 54 -13.03 -10.06 -3.31
C THR A 54 -11.94 -10.26 -2.28
N PHE A 55 -12.31 -10.13 -1.00
CA PHE A 55 -11.42 -10.27 0.14
C PHE A 55 -11.68 -11.61 0.83
N ARG A 56 -10.61 -12.36 1.08
CA ARG A 56 -10.64 -13.64 1.77
C ARG A 56 -9.52 -13.71 2.79
N LEU A 57 -9.84 -14.05 4.03
CA LEU A 57 -8.84 -14.39 5.03
C LEU A 57 -8.25 -15.78 4.70
N THR A 58 -6.93 -15.87 4.75
CA THR A 58 -6.19 -17.14 4.67
C THR A 58 -5.71 -17.51 6.08
N GLU A 59 -5.10 -18.68 6.22
CA GLU A 59 -4.52 -19.11 7.51
C GLU A 59 -3.43 -18.15 8.00
N ASP A 60 -2.69 -17.58 7.07
CA ASP A 60 -1.49 -16.77 7.28
C ASP A 60 -1.66 -15.30 6.86
N GLY A 61 -2.86 -14.87 6.45
CA GLY A 61 -2.98 -13.56 5.84
C GLY A 61 -4.31 -13.19 5.19
N LEU A 62 -4.20 -12.36 4.15
CA LEU A 62 -5.31 -11.81 3.38
C LEU A 62 -5.03 -11.97 1.89
N GLN A 63 -5.97 -12.59 1.18
CA GLN A 63 -6.02 -12.59 -0.28
C GLN A 63 -7.07 -11.57 -0.75
N VAL A 64 -6.69 -10.77 -1.75
CA VAL A 64 -7.58 -9.83 -2.43
C VAL A 64 -7.51 -10.09 -3.93
N ARG A 65 -8.64 -10.48 -4.52
CA ARG A 65 -8.80 -10.62 -5.96
C ARG A 65 -9.45 -9.37 -6.53
N TYR A 66 -8.82 -8.78 -7.53
CA TYR A 66 -9.37 -7.69 -8.32
C TYR A 66 -9.87 -8.25 -9.65
N ASP A 67 -11.17 -8.12 -9.91
CA ASP A 67 -11.76 -8.37 -11.21
C ASP A 67 -12.01 -7.01 -11.88
N SER A 68 -11.32 -6.73 -12.98
CA SER A 68 -11.52 -5.49 -13.75
C SER A 68 -11.23 -5.71 -15.23
N GLN A 69 -11.99 -4.99 -16.07
CA GLN A 69 -11.84 -4.99 -17.53
C GLN A 69 -10.98 -3.83 -18.04
N THR A 70 -10.56 -2.92 -17.15
CA THR A 70 -9.77 -1.74 -17.49
C THR A 70 -8.47 -1.72 -16.69
N ALA A 71 -7.49 -0.99 -17.20
CA ALA A 71 -6.25 -0.77 -16.47
C ALA A 71 -6.53 -0.06 -15.15
N LEU A 72 -5.83 -0.46 -14.09
CA LEU A 72 -5.87 0.21 -12.81
C LEU A 72 -4.51 0.22 -12.11
N THR A 73 -4.34 1.25 -11.30
CA THR A 73 -3.24 1.35 -10.34
C THR A 73 -3.83 1.28 -8.94
N THR A 74 -3.27 0.45 -8.08
CA THR A 74 -3.64 0.40 -6.66
C THR A 74 -2.41 0.56 -5.79
N ARG A 75 -2.59 1.18 -4.63
CA ARG A 75 -1.55 1.37 -3.62
C ARG A 75 -1.92 0.60 -2.37
N ILE A 76 -0.93 -0.09 -1.81
CA ILE A 76 -1.04 -0.80 -0.55
C ILE A 76 -0.05 -0.14 0.41
N PRO A 77 -0.51 0.82 1.23
CA PRO A 77 0.29 1.37 2.30
C PRO A 77 0.41 0.35 3.44
N ILE A 78 1.63 0.17 3.93
CA ILE A 78 1.99 -0.86 4.91
C ILE A 78 2.86 -0.24 5.99
N ALA A 79 2.46 -0.46 7.25
CA ALA A 79 3.28 -0.23 8.43
C ALA A 79 3.35 -1.52 9.25
N VAL A 80 4.55 -2.08 9.39
CA VAL A 80 4.80 -3.27 10.21
C VAL A 80 5.22 -2.84 11.61
N ASP A 81 4.50 -3.31 12.62
CA ASP A 81 4.69 -2.97 14.04
C ASP A 81 5.07 -1.48 14.24
N PRO A 82 4.14 -0.55 13.92
CA PRO A 82 4.45 0.87 13.85
C PRO A 82 4.91 1.48 15.18
N TRP A 83 4.75 0.76 16.30
CA TRP A 83 5.19 1.17 17.62
C TRP A 83 6.71 1.09 17.80
N GLN A 84 7.41 0.27 17.00
CA GLN A 84 8.88 0.23 17.04
C GLN A 84 9.52 1.58 16.74
N ARG A 85 8.82 2.49 16.06
CA ARG A 85 9.34 3.83 15.72
C ARG A 85 9.75 4.68 16.93
N PHE A 86 9.28 4.32 18.12
CA PHE A 86 9.62 5.01 19.37
C PHE A 86 10.88 4.46 20.05
N ARG A 87 11.50 3.40 19.52
CA ARG A 87 12.78 2.86 20.00
C ARG A 87 13.95 3.52 19.25
N ALA A 88 15.02 3.85 19.97
CA ALA A 88 16.24 4.38 19.34
C ALA A 88 16.79 3.37 18.30
N GLY A 89 17.15 3.87 17.11
CA GLY A 89 17.73 3.05 16.04
C GLY A 89 16.77 2.10 15.32
N TRP A 90 15.46 2.14 15.61
CA TRP A 90 14.46 1.20 15.06
C TRP A 90 14.48 1.04 13.54
N ALA A 91 14.76 2.12 12.80
CA ALA A 91 14.80 2.11 11.34
C ALA A 91 15.87 1.16 10.80
N ALA A 92 16.95 0.94 11.56
CA ALA A 92 18.04 0.03 11.21
C ALA A 92 17.62 -1.45 11.30
N ASP A 93 16.48 -1.77 11.90
CA ASP A 93 15.94 -3.13 11.99
C ASP A 93 14.94 -3.45 10.89
N VAL A 94 14.55 -2.47 10.06
CA VAL A 94 13.64 -2.70 8.94
C VAL A 94 14.40 -3.26 7.74
N ARG A 95 13.88 -4.32 7.13
CA ARG A 95 14.44 -4.96 5.93
C ARG A 95 13.39 -5.05 4.84
N ALA A 96 13.87 -4.96 3.61
CA ALA A 96 13.10 -5.19 2.40
C ALA A 96 13.78 -6.27 1.56
N SER A 97 12.98 -7.10 0.89
CA SER A 97 13.43 -7.98 -0.18
C SER A 97 12.45 -7.85 -1.34
N LEU A 98 12.96 -7.73 -2.56
CA LEU A 98 12.14 -7.52 -3.75
C LEU A 98 12.45 -8.60 -4.77
N THR A 99 11.42 -9.26 -5.26
CA THR A 99 11.44 -10.18 -6.40
C THR A 99 10.46 -9.68 -7.47
N PRO A 100 10.44 -10.24 -8.68
CA PRO A 100 9.45 -9.86 -9.70
C PRO A 100 7.99 -10.14 -9.32
N VAL A 101 7.73 -11.01 -8.32
CA VAL A 101 6.38 -11.47 -7.94
C VAL A 101 6.05 -11.22 -6.47
N SER A 102 7.01 -10.75 -5.67
CA SER A 102 6.80 -10.53 -4.25
C SER A 102 7.69 -9.45 -3.65
N TRP A 103 7.18 -8.83 -2.59
CA TRP A 103 7.90 -7.88 -1.76
C TRP A 103 7.82 -8.27 -0.29
N GLY A 104 8.97 -8.61 0.27
CA GLY A 104 9.13 -8.80 1.71
C GLY A 104 9.41 -7.47 2.40
N TRP A 105 8.71 -7.20 3.50
CA TRP A 105 8.90 -6.00 4.31
C TRP A 105 8.69 -6.32 5.80
N GLY A 106 9.57 -5.83 6.67
CA GLY A 106 9.38 -5.98 8.11
C GLY A 106 10.66 -5.90 8.93
N LEU A 107 10.58 -6.37 10.16
CA LEU A 107 11.66 -6.26 11.13
C LEU A 107 12.58 -7.48 11.12
N VAL A 108 13.88 -7.30 11.36
CA VAL A 108 14.84 -8.41 11.46
C VAL A 108 14.43 -9.41 12.55
N ASN A 109 14.01 -8.93 13.72
CA ASN A 109 13.64 -9.77 14.87
C ASN A 109 12.18 -9.55 15.29
N GLY A 110 11.27 -9.45 14.32
CA GLY A 110 9.85 -9.19 14.59
C GLY A 110 8.97 -9.58 13.42
N ILE A 111 7.76 -9.02 13.37
CA ILE A 111 6.80 -9.30 12.30
C ILE A 111 7.44 -8.96 10.95
N ARG A 112 7.23 -9.86 10.00
CA ARG A 112 7.51 -9.66 8.58
C ARG A 112 6.28 -9.99 7.78
N LEU A 113 6.13 -9.32 6.66
CA LEU A 113 5.13 -9.68 5.67
C LEU A 113 5.77 -9.89 4.32
N GLU A 114 5.11 -10.67 3.51
CA GLU A 114 5.36 -10.78 2.09
C GLU A 114 4.07 -10.40 1.36
N VAL A 115 4.14 -9.40 0.49
CA VAL A 115 3.07 -9.08 -0.45
C VAL A 115 3.39 -9.76 -1.78
N ARG A 116 2.53 -10.66 -2.24
CA ARG A 116 2.67 -11.37 -3.51
C ARG A 116 1.61 -10.88 -4.48
N THR A 117 1.94 -10.81 -5.76
CA THR A 117 0.99 -10.47 -6.82
C THR A 117 1.44 -11.02 -8.17
N ASP A 118 0.47 -11.25 -9.06
CA ASP A 118 0.68 -11.62 -10.45
C ASP A 118 0.72 -10.41 -11.42
N ALA A 119 0.57 -9.19 -10.90
CA ALA A 119 0.67 -7.95 -11.66
C ALA A 119 2.03 -7.25 -11.46
N PRO A 120 2.54 -6.50 -12.47
CA PRO A 120 3.71 -5.64 -12.29
C PRO A 120 3.54 -4.67 -11.13
N PHE A 121 4.59 -4.46 -10.35
CA PHE A 121 4.55 -3.56 -9.21
C PHE A 121 5.89 -2.87 -8.95
N THR A 122 5.82 -1.78 -8.20
CA THR A 122 6.96 -1.16 -7.53
C THR A 122 6.70 -1.13 -6.04
N ALA A 123 7.76 -1.16 -5.22
CA ALA A 123 7.61 -1.08 -3.78
C ALA A 123 8.77 -0.30 -3.17
N GLN A 124 8.45 0.68 -2.33
CA GLN A 124 9.42 1.50 -1.61
C GLN A 124 8.88 1.85 -0.23
N GLY A 125 9.79 1.93 0.75
CA GLY A 125 9.45 2.41 2.08
C GLY A 125 10.27 3.62 2.48
N PHE A 126 9.94 4.18 3.64
CA PHE A 126 10.68 5.30 4.23
C PHE A 126 12.20 5.06 4.35
N THR A 127 12.63 3.79 4.34
CA THR A 127 14.04 3.41 4.51
C THR A 127 14.94 3.93 3.40
N VAL A 128 14.39 4.27 2.22
CA VAL A 128 15.15 4.92 1.15
C VAL A 128 15.65 6.31 1.55
N SER A 129 15.07 6.92 2.60
CA SER A 129 15.53 8.20 3.16
C SER A 129 16.82 8.08 3.98
N ILE A 130 17.11 6.89 4.53
CA ILE A 130 18.18 6.70 5.53
C ILE A 130 19.54 7.23 5.04
N PRO A 131 20.00 6.96 3.79
CA PRO A 131 21.29 7.45 3.30
C PRO A 131 21.39 8.97 3.17
N PHE A 132 20.25 9.68 3.17
CA PHE A 132 20.20 11.13 3.02
C PHE A 132 20.20 11.88 4.37
N LEU A 133 19.86 11.21 5.48
CA LEU A 133 19.77 11.83 6.80
C LEU A 133 21.11 12.39 7.31
N SER A 134 22.24 11.87 6.82
CA SER A 134 23.58 12.35 7.17
C SER A 134 24.15 13.37 6.20
N ARG A 135 23.37 13.82 5.20
CA ARG A 135 23.80 14.76 4.17
C ARG A 135 23.09 16.09 4.35
N SER A 136 23.73 17.17 3.92
CA SER A 136 23.03 18.46 3.78
C SER A 136 21.90 18.33 2.76
N GLU A 137 20.79 19.01 3.02
CA GLU A 137 19.66 19.07 2.10
C GLU A 137 20.12 19.61 0.73
N ASN A 138 19.76 18.89 -0.33
CA ASN A 138 20.00 19.32 -1.70
C ASN A 138 18.65 19.37 -2.47
N PRO A 139 18.12 20.56 -2.78
CA PRO A 139 16.85 20.70 -3.49
C PRO A 139 16.92 20.27 -4.97
N ASN A 140 18.12 20.17 -5.54
CA ASN A 140 18.31 19.74 -6.92
C ASN A 140 18.40 18.21 -7.06
N LEU A 141 18.34 17.47 -5.95
CA LEU A 141 18.38 16.01 -5.97
C LEU A 141 16.96 15.45 -6.18
N GLY A 142 16.80 14.61 -7.20
CA GLY A 142 15.57 13.84 -7.39
C GLY A 142 15.47 12.71 -6.38
N TYR A 143 14.88 12.96 -5.22
CA TYR A 143 14.70 11.93 -4.19
C TYR A 143 13.76 10.82 -4.67
N PRO A 144 13.99 9.55 -4.27
CA PRO A 144 13.09 8.44 -4.57
C PRO A 144 11.72 8.66 -3.92
N SER A 145 10.65 8.07 -4.48
CA SER A 145 9.28 8.30 -3.98
C SER A 145 9.09 7.88 -2.52
N GLY A 146 9.77 6.82 -2.08
CA GLY A 146 9.77 6.42 -0.67
C GLY A 146 10.35 7.48 0.28
N HIS A 147 11.10 8.46 -0.22
CA HIS A 147 11.64 9.56 0.60
C HIS A 147 10.54 10.41 1.23
N PHE A 148 9.43 10.55 0.50
CA PHE A 148 8.27 11.33 0.90
C PHE A 148 7.23 10.51 1.66
N CYS A 149 7.54 9.25 1.99
CA CYS A 149 6.64 8.38 2.74
C CYS A 149 6.72 8.69 4.25
N PRO A 150 5.59 8.93 4.95
CA PRO A 150 5.60 9.14 6.39
C PRO A 150 6.21 7.96 7.14
N PHE A 151 6.98 8.19 8.21
CA PHE A 151 7.48 7.07 9.03
C PHE A 151 6.34 6.44 9.84
N PRO A 152 6.21 5.09 9.92
CA PRO A 152 7.06 4.04 9.35
C PRO A 152 6.43 3.37 8.10
N LEU A 153 5.70 4.14 7.31
CA LEU A 153 4.99 3.64 6.14
C LEU A 153 5.93 3.21 5.01
N SER A 154 5.37 2.34 4.21
CA SER A 154 5.91 1.86 2.97
C SER A 154 4.75 1.61 2.02
N ILE A 155 4.99 1.69 0.72
CA ILE A 155 3.94 1.63 -0.30
C ILE A 155 4.38 0.64 -1.38
N MET A 156 3.52 -0.32 -1.65
CA MET A 156 3.54 -1.08 -2.89
C MET A 156 2.52 -0.48 -3.85
N GLU A 157 2.96 -0.14 -5.06
CA GLU A 157 2.12 0.34 -6.15
C GLU A 157 2.06 -0.73 -7.24
N ILE A 158 0.85 -1.22 -7.52
CA ILE A 158 0.59 -2.30 -8.48
C ILE A 158 -0.05 -1.67 -9.72
N HIS A 159 0.44 -2.05 -10.90
CA HIS A 159 -0.03 -1.59 -12.19
C HIS A 159 -0.56 -2.78 -12.99
N ALA A 160 -1.88 -2.88 -13.13
CA ALA A 160 -2.53 -3.97 -13.83
C ALA A 160 -3.31 -3.46 -15.04
N ASN A 161 -3.29 -4.24 -16.14
CA ASN A 161 -4.11 -3.98 -17.34
C ASN A 161 -5.45 -4.74 -17.30
N GLY A 162 -5.86 -5.21 -16.13
CA GLY A 162 -7.05 -6.04 -15.94
C GLY A 162 -7.09 -6.64 -14.55
N SER A 163 -7.56 -7.89 -14.48
CA SER A 163 -7.71 -8.61 -13.21
C SER A 163 -6.36 -9.09 -12.66
N PHE A 164 -6.21 -9.11 -11.34
CA PHE A 164 -5.00 -9.54 -10.65
C PHE A 164 -5.31 -9.98 -9.22
N ILE A 165 -4.36 -10.63 -8.57
CA ILE A 165 -4.45 -11.08 -7.18
C ILE A 165 -3.35 -10.41 -6.35
N VAL A 166 -3.69 -10.10 -5.11
CA VAL A 166 -2.75 -9.70 -4.07
C VAL A 166 -2.88 -10.64 -2.90
N GLU A 167 -1.77 -11.15 -2.41
CA GLU A 167 -1.71 -11.93 -1.17
C GLU A 167 -0.79 -11.21 -0.19
N ILE A 168 -1.30 -10.90 1.00
CA ILE A 168 -0.51 -10.37 2.11
C ILE A 168 -0.34 -11.50 3.10
N VAL A 169 0.87 -12.06 3.17
CA VAL A 169 1.23 -13.17 4.04
C VAL A 169 2.03 -12.65 5.23
N LEU A 170 1.62 -12.99 6.44
CA LEU A 170 2.34 -12.67 7.67
C LEU A 170 3.28 -13.81 8.05
N SER A 171 4.50 -13.47 8.43
CA SER A 171 5.49 -14.38 9.01
C SER A 171 6.04 -13.80 10.31
N LYS A 172 6.33 -14.69 11.27
CA LYS A 172 6.98 -14.36 12.54
C LYS A 172 8.45 -14.76 12.50
#